data_AF-A0AAD8EEB6-F1
#
_entry.id   AF-A0AAD8EEB6-F1
#
_cell.length_a   1.000
_cell.length_b   1.000
_cell.length_c   1.000
_cell.angle_alpha   90.00
_cell.angle_beta   90.00
_cell.angle_gamma   90.00
#
_symmetry.space_group_name_H-M   'P 1'
#
loop_
_entity.id
_entity.type
_entity.pdbx_description
1 polymer ?
#
loop_
_entity_poly.entity_id
_entity_poly.type
_entity_poly.pdbx_seq_one_letter_code
_entity_poly.pdbx_strand_id
1 'polypeptide(L)'
;ISMKLVGDIHYEYAYFRYEHNSHYQKIQKTFLEAVESLNPDNIVAVINEHPYHVDALIQLSDLCKMSEDLQMAAQLNERALYCLECAFHPLFNLAKGNCRLDYRYQENRALFITLFKHLTFVGQRACYRTALELCRLLLSLEPDEDPLAVILCIDFYALRSLKYEWLICAYEDWELIKNVSQLPNFAFSVAMAHYQLDEDPDSEKRVRANELLQEALIMFPGVLLPLLDRCSVQPDSRVSSHPFFTRAVSEQSPALAQLVQLYVCRNYFMWKECGMLEWLECNVHIVLDQVDKGDPYIAECEEKRKRRYQKTPTNVLRHIILSDMKEVSATLTENVDGPVLSYDPLPPTDSINIYTRPQRPRMYEHSNAFTMFFRSILPNFNMNEPGAPAVDGLQLMNDDGGGGDVEGAAAAVRVDLTRSVTSLLDAMRDLLSNINFQPDVPNDADVDEDSDD
;
A
#
# COMPACT_ATOMS: atom_id res chain seq x y z
N ILE A 1 -0.36 0.98 -26.47
CA ILE A 1 -1.05 2.04 -25.69
C ILE A 1 -0.49 3.40 -26.10
N SER A 2 -1.24 4.49 -25.93
CA SER A 2 -0.78 5.86 -26.21
C SER A 2 -1.39 6.82 -25.19
N MET A 3 -0.87 8.04 -25.06
CA MET A 3 -1.42 9.09 -24.21
C MET A 3 -1.85 10.29 -25.05
N LYS A 4 -3.00 10.87 -24.71
CA LYS A 4 -3.51 12.10 -25.33
C LYS A 4 -3.63 13.24 -24.32
N LEU A 5 -3.53 14.47 -24.81
CA LEU A 5 -3.94 15.67 -24.10
C LEU A 5 -5.49 15.75 -24.10
N VAL A 6 -6.06 16.05 -22.94
CA VAL A 6 -7.51 16.17 -22.71
C VAL A 6 -7.86 17.64 -22.53
N GLY A 7 -8.54 18.20 -23.52
CA GLY A 7 -8.94 19.61 -23.51
C GLY A 7 -7.77 20.58 -23.69
N ASP A 8 -8.03 21.86 -23.42
CA ASP A 8 -7.02 22.92 -23.46
C ASP A 8 -6.20 22.98 -22.16
N ILE A 9 -5.04 23.64 -22.20
CA ILE A 9 -4.23 23.89 -21.00
C ILE A 9 -4.97 24.91 -20.13
N HIS A 10 -5.40 24.49 -18.94
CA HIS A 10 -6.14 25.34 -18.00
C HIS A 10 -5.21 25.76 -16.86
N TYR A 11 -5.05 27.07 -16.65
CA TYR A 11 -4.26 27.63 -15.53
C TYR A 11 -2.84 27.03 -15.40
N GLU A 12 -2.13 26.91 -16.53
CA GLU A 12 -0.79 26.27 -16.64
C GLU A 12 -0.75 24.75 -16.41
N TYR A 13 -1.89 24.12 -16.10
CA TYR A 13 -2.02 22.67 -15.96
C TYR A 13 -2.55 22.01 -17.23
N ALA A 14 -1.99 20.86 -17.56
CA ALA A 14 -2.38 20.05 -18.71
C ALA A 14 -2.90 18.69 -18.23
N TYR A 15 -4.11 18.33 -18.69
CA TYR A 15 -4.75 17.07 -18.34
C TYR A 15 -4.48 16.04 -19.42
N PHE A 16 -4.13 14.82 -19.00
CA PHE A 16 -3.81 13.74 -19.92
C PHE A 16 -4.66 12.50 -19.65
N ARG A 17 -4.71 11.62 -20.63
CA ARG A 17 -5.37 10.32 -20.52
C ARG A 17 -4.68 9.28 -21.37
N TYR A 18 -4.52 8.07 -20.84
CA TYR A 18 -4.13 6.91 -21.63
C TYR A 18 -5.28 6.42 -22.51
N GLU A 19 -4.92 6.01 -23.71
CA GLU A 19 -5.79 5.40 -24.69
C GLU A 19 -5.29 4.01 -25.07
N HIS A 20 -6.23 3.08 -25.03
CA HIS A 20 -6.02 1.71 -25.47
C HIS A 20 -6.58 1.58 -26.88
N ASN A 21 -5.72 1.24 -27.84
CA ASN A 21 -6.15 0.96 -29.22
C ASN A 21 -6.97 -0.34 -29.28
N SER A 22 -7.67 -0.58 -30.40
CA SER A 22 -8.55 -1.75 -30.53
C SER A 22 -7.83 -3.10 -30.38
N HIS A 23 -6.53 -3.17 -30.68
CA HIS A 23 -5.73 -4.37 -30.48
C HIS A 23 -5.45 -4.62 -28.99
N TYR A 24 -4.95 -3.61 -28.28
CA TYR A 24 -4.71 -3.68 -26.83
C TYR A 24 -6.00 -3.97 -26.06
N GLN A 25 -7.13 -3.38 -26.47
CA GLN A 25 -8.43 -3.67 -25.84
C GLN A 25 -8.86 -5.13 -25.99
N LYS A 26 -8.51 -5.82 -27.08
CA LYS A 26 -8.79 -7.26 -27.23
C LYS A 26 -7.94 -8.06 -26.25
N ILE A 27 -6.66 -7.75 -26.15
CA ILE A 27 -5.74 -8.40 -25.20
C ILE A 27 -6.21 -8.16 -23.76
N GLN A 28 -6.62 -6.94 -23.42
CA GLN A 28 -7.16 -6.62 -22.10
C GLN A 28 -8.38 -7.50 -21.77
N LYS A 29 -9.29 -7.74 -22.72
CA LYS A 29 -10.44 -8.63 -22.49
C LYS A 29 -10.00 -10.06 -22.19
N THR A 30 -9.05 -10.59 -22.94
CA THR A 30 -8.44 -11.91 -22.68
C THR A 30 -7.76 -11.95 -21.31
N PHE A 31 -7.07 -10.87 -20.91
CA PHE A 31 -6.50 -10.75 -19.58
C PHE A 31 -7.57 -10.72 -18.49
N LEU A 32 -8.66 -9.98 -18.66
CA LEU A 32 -9.76 -9.95 -17.70
C LEU A 32 -10.41 -11.32 -17.53
N GLU A 33 -10.60 -12.05 -18.64
CA GLU A 33 -11.06 -13.44 -18.62
C GLU A 33 -10.07 -14.37 -17.89
N ALA A 34 -8.76 -14.18 -18.10
CA ALA A 34 -7.71 -14.91 -17.40
C ALA A 34 -7.72 -14.63 -15.89
N VAL A 35 -7.86 -13.38 -15.47
CA VAL A 35 -7.99 -13.03 -14.04
C VAL A 35 -9.25 -13.64 -13.43
N GLU A 36 -10.36 -13.66 -14.16
CA GLU A 36 -11.61 -14.30 -13.70
C GLU A 36 -11.57 -15.82 -13.69
N SER A 37 -10.70 -16.42 -14.51
CA SER A 37 -10.45 -17.86 -14.47
C SER A 37 -9.76 -18.29 -13.18
N LEU A 38 -9.16 -17.34 -12.46
CA LEU A 38 -8.38 -17.49 -11.24
C LEU A 38 -7.08 -18.28 -11.42
N ASN A 39 -6.87 -18.93 -12.58
CA ASN A 39 -5.66 -19.70 -12.88
C ASN A 39 -4.48 -18.78 -13.32
N PRO A 40 -3.33 -18.76 -12.60
CA PRO A 40 -2.15 -17.98 -12.97
C PRO A 40 -1.54 -18.39 -14.32
N ASP A 41 -1.71 -19.65 -14.77
CA ASP A 41 -1.23 -20.12 -16.07
C ASP A 41 -1.79 -19.27 -17.20
N ASN A 42 -3.06 -18.86 -17.10
CA ASN A 42 -3.71 -18.05 -18.12
C ASN A 42 -3.13 -16.63 -18.17
N ILE A 43 -2.72 -16.08 -17.03
CA ILE A 43 -2.07 -14.77 -16.96
C ILE A 43 -0.66 -14.87 -17.56
N VAL A 44 0.06 -15.96 -17.27
CA VAL A 44 1.39 -16.20 -17.83
C VAL A 44 1.33 -16.45 -19.34
N ALA A 45 0.31 -17.16 -19.83
CA ALA A 45 0.06 -17.33 -21.26
C ALA A 45 -0.13 -15.98 -21.96
N VAL A 46 -0.92 -15.06 -21.37
CA VAL A 46 -1.10 -13.69 -21.89
C VAL A 46 0.23 -12.95 -21.93
N ILE A 47 1.10 -13.09 -20.93
CA ILE A 47 2.41 -12.42 -20.90
C ILE A 47 3.38 -13.04 -21.91
N ASN A 48 3.37 -14.36 -22.08
CA ASN A 48 4.21 -15.03 -23.07
C ASN A 48 3.85 -14.62 -24.51
N GLU A 49 2.56 -14.47 -24.80
CA GLU A 49 2.08 -14.00 -26.11
C GLU A 49 2.19 -12.47 -26.27
N HIS A 50 2.00 -11.73 -25.17
CA HIS A 50 2.00 -10.26 -25.15
C HIS A 50 2.85 -9.70 -23.99
N PRO A 51 4.20 -9.72 -24.12
CA PRO A 51 5.12 -9.39 -23.02
C PRO A 51 5.06 -7.96 -22.49
N TYR A 52 4.34 -7.07 -23.18
CA TYR A 52 4.23 -5.64 -22.85
C TYR A 52 2.82 -5.25 -22.37
N HIS A 53 1.94 -6.21 -22.06
CA HIS A 53 0.62 -5.93 -21.51
C HIS A 53 0.71 -5.49 -20.04
N VAL A 54 0.41 -4.21 -19.77
CA VAL A 54 0.71 -3.53 -18.49
C VAL A 54 0.02 -4.19 -17.29
N ASP A 55 -1.30 -4.39 -17.35
CA ASP A 55 -2.04 -4.94 -16.21
C ASP A 55 -1.65 -6.38 -15.89
N ALA A 56 -1.25 -7.15 -16.91
CA ALA A 56 -0.76 -8.51 -16.72
C ALA A 56 0.60 -8.51 -16.02
N LEU A 57 1.52 -7.62 -16.42
CA LEU A 57 2.81 -7.43 -15.76
C LEU A 57 2.62 -7.03 -14.28
N ILE A 58 1.69 -6.12 -13.99
CA ILE A 58 1.39 -5.69 -12.60
C ILE A 58 0.85 -6.86 -11.77
N GLN A 59 -0.04 -7.68 -12.35
CA GLN A 59 -0.65 -8.83 -11.67
C GLN A 59 0.37 -9.94 -11.43
N LEU A 60 1.19 -10.27 -12.44
CA LEU A 60 2.26 -11.27 -12.30
C LEU A 60 3.34 -10.81 -11.31
N SER A 61 3.66 -9.52 -11.28
CA SER A 61 4.61 -8.97 -10.31
C SER A 61 4.21 -9.30 -8.86
N ASP A 62 2.92 -9.21 -8.53
CA ASP A 62 2.45 -9.60 -7.19
C ASP A 62 2.50 -11.10 -6.96
N LEU A 63 2.22 -11.91 -7.98
CA LEU A 63 2.42 -13.37 -7.90
C LEU A 63 3.90 -13.68 -7.57
N CYS A 64 4.85 -13.03 -8.23
CA CYS A 64 6.27 -13.17 -7.95
C CYS A 64 6.63 -12.72 -6.52
N LYS A 65 6.06 -11.60 -6.04
CA LYS A 65 6.25 -11.16 -4.64
C LYS A 65 5.78 -12.21 -3.64
N MET A 66 4.62 -12.83 -3.89
CA MET A 66 4.09 -13.89 -3.02
C MET A 66 4.97 -15.15 -3.04
N SER A 67 5.60 -15.47 -4.17
CA SER A 67 6.60 -16.52 -4.32
C SER A 67 8.00 -16.15 -3.82
N GLU A 68 8.14 -15.01 -3.12
CA GLU A 68 9.41 -14.46 -2.62
C GLU A 68 10.46 -14.16 -3.71
N ASP A 69 10.07 -14.15 -4.99
CA ASP A 69 10.91 -13.71 -6.09
C ASP A 69 10.78 -12.19 -6.29
N LEU A 70 11.38 -11.45 -5.34
CA LEU A 70 11.36 -9.99 -5.35
C LEU A 70 12.12 -9.39 -6.53
N GLN A 71 13.10 -10.10 -7.08
CA GLN A 71 13.89 -9.64 -8.21
C GLN A 71 13.05 -9.64 -9.48
N MET A 72 12.38 -10.76 -9.78
CA MET A 72 11.47 -10.84 -10.92
C MET A 72 10.30 -9.86 -10.77
N ALA A 73 9.73 -9.76 -9.56
CA ALA A 73 8.66 -8.82 -9.28
C ALA A 73 9.05 -7.36 -9.60
N ALA A 74 10.27 -6.95 -9.22
CA ALA A 74 10.78 -5.62 -9.52
C ALA A 74 10.95 -5.41 -11.04
N GLN A 75 11.54 -6.38 -11.75
CA GLN A 75 11.74 -6.32 -13.21
C GLN A 75 10.42 -6.20 -13.97
N LEU A 76 9.38 -6.95 -13.55
CA LEU A 76 8.04 -6.87 -14.15
C LEU A 76 7.41 -5.49 -13.95
N ASN A 77 7.58 -4.87 -12.78
CA ASN A 77 7.09 -3.50 -12.54
C ASN A 77 7.88 -2.46 -13.33
N GLU A 78 9.21 -2.60 -13.43
CA GLU A 78 10.05 -1.72 -14.25
C GLU A 78 9.68 -1.83 -15.73
N ARG A 79 9.38 -3.04 -16.22
CA ARG A 79 8.86 -3.25 -17.59
C ARG A 79 7.49 -2.59 -17.79
N ALA A 80 6.59 -2.71 -16.82
CA ALA A 80 5.28 -2.05 -16.88
C ALA A 80 5.43 -0.51 -16.92
N LEU A 81 6.33 0.06 -16.12
CA LEU A 81 6.67 1.49 -16.17
C LEU A 81 7.23 1.89 -17.53
N TYR A 82 8.17 1.10 -18.07
CA TYR A 82 8.72 1.34 -19.40
C TYR A 82 7.64 1.40 -20.47
N CYS A 83 6.70 0.44 -20.49
CA CYS A 83 5.56 0.46 -21.43
C CYS A 83 4.74 1.74 -21.33
N LEU A 84 4.47 2.20 -20.10
CA LEU A 84 3.69 3.40 -19.83
C LEU A 84 4.43 4.67 -20.24
N GLU A 85 5.74 4.75 -19.95
CA GLU A 85 6.61 5.85 -20.34
C GLU A 85 6.73 5.98 -21.86
N CYS A 86 6.88 4.87 -22.59
CA CYS A 86 6.89 4.88 -24.05
C CYS A 86 5.59 5.42 -24.67
N ALA A 87 4.50 5.42 -23.91
CA ALA A 87 3.21 5.91 -24.36
C ALA A 87 2.96 7.39 -24.03
N PHE A 88 3.88 8.07 -23.32
CA PHE A 88 3.71 9.46 -22.93
C PHE A 88 3.52 10.38 -24.13
N HIS A 89 2.61 11.35 -23.96
CA HIS A 89 2.44 12.43 -24.92
C HIS A 89 3.70 13.34 -24.88
N PRO A 90 4.18 13.90 -25.99
CA PRO A 90 5.39 14.76 -25.99
C PRO A 90 5.33 15.97 -25.04
N LEU A 91 4.12 16.43 -24.69
CA LEU A 91 3.89 17.52 -23.73
C LEU A 91 3.78 17.05 -22.27
N PHE A 92 3.71 15.74 -22.03
CA PHE A 92 3.63 15.15 -20.69
C PHE A 92 5.03 15.14 -20.07
N ASN A 93 5.37 16.22 -19.36
CA ASN A 93 6.65 16.37 -18.69
C ASN A 93 6.49 16.24 -17.18
N LEU A 94 6.90 15.08 -16.66
CA LEU A 94 6.85 14.73 -15.24
C LEU A 94 7.62 15.73 -14.34
N ALA A 95 8.70 16.35 -14.85
CA ALA A 95 9.54 17.24 -14.06
C ALA A 95 8.92 18.62 -13.82
N LYS A 96 7.91 19.02 -14.61
CA LYS A 96 7.26 20.34 -14.46
C LYS A 96 6.22 20.39 -13.36
N GLY A 97 5.72 19.25 -12.89
CA GLY A 97 4.67 19.19 -11.87
C GLY A 97 3.32 19.78 -12.30
N ASN A 98 3.11 20.03 -13.60
CA ASN A 98 1.90 20.65 -14.14
C ASN A 98 1.04 19.69 -14.98
N CYS A 99 1.41 18.42 -15.06
CA CYS A 99 0.64 17.38 -15.73
C CYS A 99 -0.32 16.72 -14.74
N ARG A 100 -1.57 16.51 -15.16
CA ARG A 100 -2.63 15.92 -14.34
C ARG A 100 -3.20 14.67 -15.02
N LEU A 101 -3.50 13.66 -14.21
CA LEU A 101 -4.16 12.42 -14.64
C LEU A 101 -5.32 12.15 -13.68
N ASP A 102 -6.50 11.94 -14.23
CA ASP A 102 -7.70 11.65 -13.45
C ASP A 102 -7.78 10.13 -13.17
N TYR A 103 -7.73 9.74 -11.90
CA TYR A 103 -7.74 8.34 -11.47
C TYR A 103 -9.08 7.62 -11.72
N ARG A 104 -10.16 8.35 -12.03
CA ARG A 104 -11.45 7.73 -12.37
C ARG A 104 -11.38 6.92 -13.64
N TYR A 105 -10.53 7.29 -14.60
CA TYR A 105 -10.29 6.51 -15.81
C TYR A 105 -9.43 5.28 -15.51
N GLN A 106 -9.95 4.09 -15.81
CA GLN A 106 -9.22 2.84 -15.57
C GLN A 106 -7.84 2.85 -16.25
N GLU A 107 -7.75 3.39 -17.47
CA GLU A 107 -6.51 3.42 -18.26
C GLU A 107 -5.41 4.24 -17.58
N ASN A 108 -5.78 5.25 -16.77
CA ASN A 108 -4.82 6.08 -16.04
C ASN A 108 -4.28 5.40 -14.78
N ARG A 109 -5.06 4.51 -14.16
CA ARG A 109 -4.72 3.92 -12.85
C ARG A 109 -3.45 3.10 -12.89
N ALA A 110 -3.17 2.44 -14.01
CA ALA A 110 -1.96 1.66 -14.21
C ALA A 110 -0.71 2.48 -13.86
N LEU A 111 -0.60 3.74 -14.31
CA LEU A 111 0.55 4.57 -13.99
C LEU A 111 0.69 4.85 -12.48
N PHE A 112 -0.40 5.19 -11.79
CA PHE A 112 -0.39 5.42 -10.35
C PHE A 112 0.04 4.16 -9.59
N ILE A 113 -0.53 3.02 -9.95
CA ILE A 113 -0.28 1.74 -9.27
C ILE A 113 1.16 1.29 -9.51
N THR A 114 1.64 1.32 -10.75
CA THR A 114 3.02 0.91 -11.06
C THR A 114 4.04 1.85 -10.45
N LEU A 115 3.79 3.18 -10.44
CA LEU A 115 4.66 4.14 -9.74
C LEU A 115 4.69 3.88 -8.24
N PHE A 116 3.55 3.61 -7.60
CA PHE A 116 3.50 3.30 -6.17
C PHE A 116 4.24 1.99 -5.86
N LYS A 117 4.07 0.95 -6.68
CA LYS A 117 4.82 -0.30 -6.53
C LYS A 117 6.32 -0.08 -6.72
N HIS A 118 6.72 0.69 -7.72
CA HIS A 118 8.14 1.01 -7.92
C HIS A 118 8.71 1.83 -6.74
N LEU A 119 7.93 2.78 -6.21
CA LEU A 119 8.25 3.51 -4.98
C LEU A 119 8.56 2.55 -3.81
N THR A 120 7.78 1.49 -3.61
CA THR A 120 8.04 0.55 -2.52
C THR A 120 9.33 -0.24 -2.73
N PHE A 121 9.63 -0.70 -3.95
CA PHE A 121 10.93 -1.35 -4.27
C PHE A 121 12.13 -0.41 -4.07
N VAL A 122 12.04 0.83 -4.54
CA VAL A 122 13.08 1.85 -4.37
C VAL A 122 13.28 2.17 -2.88
N GLY A 123 12.21 2.26 -2.10
CA GLY A 123 12.25 2.46 -0.66
C GLY A 123 12.93 1.30 0.09
N GLN A 124 12.64 0.05 -0.29
CA GLN A 124 13.27 -1.15 0.28
C GLN A 124 14.77 -1.21 0.00
N ARG A 125 15.23 -0.65 -1.13
CA ARG A 125 16.66 -0.51 -1.48
C ARG A 125 17.34 0.68 -0.78
N ALA A 126 16.66 1.33 0.16
CA ALA A 126 17.13 2.52 0.89
C ALA A 126 17.45 3.74 0.00
N CYS A 127 16.90 3.80 -1.21
CA CYS A 127 17.01 4.96 -2.09
C CYS A 127 15.97 6.03 -1.71
N TYR A 128 15.98 6.47 -0.45
CA TYR A 128 14.93 7.29 0.15
C TYR A 128 14.73 8.65 -0.52
N ARG A 129 15.80 9.25 -1.04
CA ARG A 129 15.69 10.51 -1.80
C ARG A 129 14.92 10.31 -3.11
N THR A 130 15.19 9.23 -3.84
CA THR A 130 14.45 8.91 -5.06
C THR A 130 13.00 8.55 -4.73
N ALA A 131 12.77 7.79 -3.66
CA ALA A 131 11.43 7.48 -3.17
C ALA A 131 10.64 8.75 -2.82
N LEU A 132 11.25 9.75 -2.18
CA LEU A 132 10.61 11.03 -1.92
C LEU A 132 10.18 11.75 -3.21
N GLU A 133 11.03 11.78 -4.23
CA GLU A 133 10.67 12.38 -5.52
C GLU A 133 9.54 11.61 -6.23
N LEU A 134 9.48 10.28 -6.10
CA LEU A 134 8.37 9.48 -6.59
C LEU A 134 7.06 9.76 -5.82
N CYS A 135 7.11 9.96 -4.50
CA CYS A 135 5.96 10.39 -3.72
C CYS A 135 5.43 11.75 -4.22
N ARG A 136 6.33 12.71 -4.42
CA ARG A 136 5.99 14.04 -4.94
C ARG A 136 5.42 13.96 -6.35
N LEU A 137 5.97 13.09 -7.19
CA LEU A 137 5.45 12.85 -8.53
C LEU A 137 4.01 12.31 -8.48
N LEU A 138 3.77 11.23 -7.72
CA LEU A 138 2.43 10.66 -7.57
C LEU A 138 1.42 11.69 -7.08
N LEU A 139 1.77 12.47 -6.05
CA LEU A 139 0.93 13.53 -5.54
C LEU A 139 0.69 14.62 -6.59
N SER A 140 1.68 14.93 -7.44
CA SER A 140 1.51 15.94 -8.50
C SER A 140 0.52 15.54 -9.61
N LEU A 141 0.30 14.23 -9.82
CA LEU A 141 -0.62 13.75 -10.85
C LEU A 141 -2.08 14.07 -10.51
N GLU A 142 -2.44 13.94 -9.23
CA GLU A 142 -3.78 14.26 -8.71
C GLU A 142 -3.67 14.79 -7.27
N PRO A 143 -3.28 16.07 -7.10
CA PRO A 143 -2.87 16.62 -5.81
C PRO A 143 -4.01 16.75 -4.82
N ASP A 144 -5.25 16.95 -5.27
CA ASP A 144 -6.38 17.20 -4.38
C ASP A 144 -6.86 15.91 -3.72
N GLU A 145 -7.20 14.90 -4.53
CA GLU A 145 -7.80 13.63 -4.08
C GLU A 145 -6.77 12.64 -3.50
N ASP A 146 -5.50 12.68 -3.94
CA ASP A 146 -4.46 11.70 -3.58
C ASP A 146 -5.00 10.26 -3.57
N PRO A 147 -5.31 9.68 -4.75
CA PRO A 147 -6.11 8.47 -4.87
C PRO A 147 -5.48 7.23 -4.22
N LEU A 148 -4.16 7.25 -3.99
CA LEU A 148 -3.37 6.20 -3.34
C LEU A 148 -2.87 6.60 -1.94
N ALA A 149 -3.35 7.73 -1.41
CA ALA A 149 -2.98 8.30 -0.11
C ALA A 149 -1.46 8.31 0.14
N VAL A 150 -0.68 8.75 -0.85
CA VAL A 150 0.79 8.85 -0.79
C VAL A 150 1.23 9.79 0.35
N ILE A 151 0.36 10.73 0.73
CA ILE A 151 0.55 11.58 1.91
C ILE A 151 0.82 10.78 3.19
N LEU A 152 0.39 9.52 3.29
CA LEU A 152 0.60 8.68 4.46
C LEU A 152 2.01 8.10 4.57
N CYS A 153 2.87 8.23 3.54
CA CYS A 153 4.25 7.73 3.57
C CYS A 153 5.32 8.75 3.17
N ILE A 154 4.92 9.92 2.66
CA ILE A 154 5.86 10.94 2.18
C ILE A 154 6.76 11.51 3.29
N ASP A 155 6.24 11.60 4.51
CA ASP A 155 6.94 12.05 5.70
C ASP A 155 8.13 11.13 6.03
N PHE A 156 7.93 9.82 5.97
CA PHE A 156 8.97 8.83 6.21
C PHE A 156 10.14 9.01 5.23
N TYR A 157 9.85 9.16 3.94
CA TYR A 157 10.89 9.35 2.94
C TYR A 157 11.59 10.70 3.06
N ALA A 158 10.88 11.75 3.50
CA ALA A 158 11.48 13.04 3.80
C ALA A 158 12.46 12.96 4.98
N LEU A 159 12.05 12.35 6.10
CA LEU A 159 12.92 12.13 7.26
C LEU A 159 14.14 11.29 6.91
N ARG A 160 13.94 10.13 6.25
CA ARG A 160 15.04 9.22 5.88
C ARG A 160 16.00 9.77 4.82
N SER A 161 15.59 10.81 4.09
CA SER A 161 16.46 11.54 3.16
C SER A 161 17.00 12.86 3.73
N LEU A 162 16.82 13.09 5.04
CA LEU A 162 17.26 14.27 5.77
C LEU A 162 16.69 15.58 5.20
N LYS A 163 15.49 15.52 4.61
CA LYS A 163 14.75 16.66 4.05
C LYS A 163 13.78 17.24 5.08
N TYR A 164 14.32 17.56 6.25
CA TYR A 164 13.56 18.09 7.38
C TYR A 164 12.90 19.44 7.06
N GLU A 165 13.66 20.40 6.51
CA GLU A 165 13.13 21.72 6.14
C GLU A 165 11.99 21.61 5.12
N TRP A 166 12.15 20.73 4.13
CA TRP A 166 11.11 20.48 3.14
C TRP A 166 9.83 19.92 3.78
N LEU A 167 9.95 18.98 4.73
CA LEU A 167 8.79 18.41 5.42
C LEU A 167 8.06 19.46 6.26
N ILE A 168 8.80 20.34 6.93
CA ILE A 168 8.24 21.45 7.71
C ILE A 168 7.48 22.42 6.80
N CYS A 169 8.10 22.88 5.71
CA CYS A 169 7.43 23.75 4.75
C CYS A 169 6.19 23.07 4.13
N ALA A 170 6.28 21.79 3.77
CA ALA A 170 5.15 21.04 3.24
C ALA A 170 4.00 20.93 4.26
N TYR A 171 4.32 20.75 5.54
CA TYR A 171 3.32 20.74 6.61
C TYR A 171 2.60 22.08 6.72
N GLU A 172 3.34 23.19 6.74
CA GLU A 172 2.78 24.55 6.83
C GLU A 172 1.87 24.87 5.63
N ASP A 173 2.31 24.54 4.41
CA ASP A 173 1.55 24.77 3.19
C ASP A 173 0.28 23.90 3.12
N TRP A 174 0.36 22.65 3.59
CA TRP A 174 -0.74 21.69 3.44
C TRP A 174 -1.71 21.68 4.61
N GLU A 175 -1.38 22.25 5.76
CA GLU A 175 -2.26 22.23 6.93
C GLU A 175 -3.62 22.87 6.63
N LEU A 176 -3.61 24.03 5.95
CA LEU A 176 -4.83 24.78 5.64
C LEU A 176 -5.77 24.06 4.67
N ILE A 177 -5.22 23.20 3.80
CA ILE A 177 -5.95 22.58 2.69
C ILE A 177 -6.30 21.12 3.01
N LYS A 178 -5.35 20.39 3.60
CA LYS A 178 -5.40 18.94 3.81
C LYS A 178 -5.53 18.53 5.27
N ASN A 179 -5.38 19.47 6.22
CA ASN A 179 -5.42 19.21 7.67
C ASN A 179 -4.43 18.10 8.07
N VAL A 180 -3.17 18.21 7.65
CA VAL A 180 -2.15 17.17 7.84
C VAL A 180 -1.81 16.94 9.32
N SER A 181 -2.06 17.89 10.21
CA SER A 181 -2.03 17.73 11.68
C SER A 181 -2.96 16.62 12.18
N GLN A 182 -4.00 16.29 11.40
CA GLN A 182 -4.95 15.21 11.69
C GLN A 182 -4.47 13.86 11.15
N LEU A 183 -3.20 13.73 10.75
CA LEU A 183 -2.60 12.45 10.40
C LEU A 183 -1.49 12.13 11.39
N PRO A 184 -1.48 10.93 12.02
CA PRO A 184 -0.44 10.55 12.97
C PRO A 184 0.97 10.67 12.39
N ASN A 185 1.14 10.33 11.11
CA ASN A 185 2.46 10.39 10.48
C ASN A 185 3.01 11.82 10.44
N PHE A 186 2.24 12.80 9.98
CA PHE A 186 2.69 14.20 9.97
C PHE A 186 2.88 14.77 11.37
N ALA A 187 1.93 14.54 12.29
CA ALA A 187 2.00 15.10 13.64
C ALA A 187 3.30 14.73 14.37
N PHE A 188 3.73 13.46 14.27
CA PHE A 188 4.99 13.04 14.89
C PHE A 188 6.22 13.34 14.02
N SER A 189 6.14 13.15 12.70
CA SER A 189 7.30 13.33 11.82
C SER A 189 7.74 14.78 11.71
N VAL A 190 6.83 15.75 11.79
CA VAL A 190 7.18 17.18 11.79
C VAL A 190 7.84 17.58 13.11
N ALA A 191 7.34 17.09 14.24
CA ALA A 191 8.01 17.27 15.53
C ALA A 191 9.44 16.72 15.51
N MET A 192 9.63 15.52 14.93
CA MET A 192 10.94 14.91 14.72
C MET A 192 11.83 15.74 13.79
N ALA A 193 11.28 16.31 12.71
CA ALA A 193 12.04 17.17 11.80
C ALA A 193 12.58 18.43 12.51
N HIS A 194 11.76 19.08 13.34
CA HIS A 194 12.23 20.20 14.17
C HIS A 194 13.30 19.77 15.18
N TYR A 195 13.12 18.60 15.81
CA TYR A 195 14.09 18.06 16.76
C TYR A 195 15.46 17.78 16.11
N GLN A 196 15.46 17.24 14.89
CA GLN A 196 16.67 16.87 14.14
C GLN A 196 17.38 18.08 13.51
N LEU A 197 16.67 19.19 13.29
CA LEU A 197 17.26 20.47 12.87
C LEU A 197 17.80 21.32 14.03
N ASP A 198 17.68 20.81 15.25
CA ASP A 198 18.18 21.51 16.43
C ASP A 198 19.70 21.33 16.58
N GLU A 199 20.37 22.43 16.89
CA GLU A 199 21.80 22.46 17.22
C GLU A 199 22.02 22.76 18.72
N ASP A 200 21.01 23.27 19.44
CA ASP A 200 21.09 23.72 20.84
C ASP A 200 19.80 23.40 21.64
N PRO A 201 19.88 22.67 22.76
CA PRO A 201 18.71 22.35 23.60
C PRO A 201 17.84 23.54 24.05
N ASP A 202 18.40 24.75 24.12
CA ASP A 202 17.65 25.96 24.50
C ASP A 202 17.12 26.75 23.28
N SER A 203 17.24 26.21 22.07
CA SER A 203 16.81 26.87 20.84
C SER A 203 15.29 26.95 20.71
N GLU A 204 14.81 27.96 19.99
CA GLU A 204 13.39 28.07 19.60
C GLU A 204 12.91 26.83 18.83
N LYS A 205 13.79 26.16 18.07
CA LYS A 205 13.46 24.94 17.34
C LYS A 205 13.23 23.76 18.28
N ARG A 206 14.03 23.63 19.35
CA ARG A 206 13.82 22.59 20.36
C ARG A 206 12.51 22.80 21.11
N VAL A 207 12.21 24.04 21.49
CA VAL A 207 10.93 24.39 22.12
C VAL A 207 9.76 24.01 21.20
N ARG A 208 9.84 24.40 19.92
CA ARG A 208 8.80 24.06 18.94
C ARG A 208 8.65 22.55 18.73
N ALA A 209 9.76 21.81 18.69
CA ALA A 209 9.74 20.34 18.59
C ALA A 209 9.01 19.70 19.78
N ASN A 210 9.30 20.18 21.00
CA ASN A 210 8.65 19.71 22.22
C ASN A 210 7.13 19.97 22.19
N GLU A 211 6.72 21.19 21.86
CA GLU A 211 5.31 21.56 21.72
C GLU A 211 4.58 20.64 20.73
N LEU A 212 5.14 20.48 19.53
CA LEU A 212 4.56 19.64 18.48
C LEU A 212 4.46 18.16 18.91
N LEU A 213 5.48 17.63 19.59
CA LEU A 213 5.45 16.26 20.08
C LEU A 213 4.39 16.08 21.18
N GLN A 214 4.26 17.04 22.09
CA GLN A 214 3.24 17.02 23.14
C GLN A 214 1.84 17.08 22.53
N GLU A 215 1.60 17.98 21.57
CA GLU A 215 0.35 18.05 20.81
C GLU A 215 0.05 16.72 20.09
N ALA A 216 1.05 16.10 19.45
CA ALA A 216 0.90 14.82 18.78
C ALA A 216 0.55 13.69 19.75
N LEU A 217 1.19 13.63 20.92
CA LEU A 217 0.90 12.65 21.97
C LEU A 217 -0.50 12.82 22.57
N ILE A 218 -1.01 14.07 22.66
CA ILE A 218 -2.36 14.35 23.13
C ILE A 218 -3.41 14.01 22.05
N MET A 219 -3.13 14.35 20.80
CA MET A 219 -4.02 14.10 19.67
C MET A 219 -4.07 12.60 19.30
N PHE A 220 -2.96 11.88 19.46
CA PHE A 220 -2.82 10.46 19.09
C PHE A 220 -2.14 9.61 20.18
N PRO A 221 -2.73 9.50 21.38
CA PRO A 221 -2.14 8.76 22.50
C PRO A 221 -1.96 7.27 22.18
N GLY A 222 -2.74 6.72 21.25
CA GLY A 222 -2.64 5.33 20.79
C GLY A 222 -1.34 4.99 20.06
N VAL A 223 -0.49 5.97 19.73
CA VAL A 223 0.81 5.74 19.08
C VAL A 223 1.87 5.25 20.06
N LEU A 224 1.86 5.76 21.31
CA LEU A 224 2.98 5.61 22.24
C LEU A 224 3.30 4.14 22.55
N LEU A 225 2.32 3.37 23.03
CA LEU A 225 2.57 2.00 23.48
C LEU A 225 2.94 1.06 22.31
N PRO A 226 2.25 1.07 21.15
CA PRO A 226 2.68 0.30 19.99
C PRO A 226 4.07 0.69 19.49
N LEU A 227 4.42 1.98 19.56
CA LEU A 227 5.76 2.46 19.18
C LEU A 227 6.83 1.90 20.12
N LEU A 228 6.63 1.98 21.44
CA LEU A 228 7.58 1.45 22.43
C LEU A 228 7.75 -0.07 22.32
N ASP A 229 6.67 -0.80 22.08
CA ASP A 229 6.72 -2.25 21.84
C ASP A 229 7.59 -2.61 20.63
N ARG A 230 7.39 -1.91 19.50
CA ARG A 230 8.25 -2.04 18.30
C ARG A 230 9.68 -1.60 18.55
N CYS A 231 9.88 -0.65 19.46
CA CYS A 231 11.20 -0.24 19.90
C CYS A 231 11.85 -1.24 20.86
N SER A 232 11.09 -2.21 21.39
CA SER A 232 11.50 -3.14 22.46
C SER A 232 11.90 -2.41 23.74
N VAL A 233 11.20 -1.31 24.04
CA VAL A 233 11.41 -0.45 25.21
C VAL A 233 10.25 -0.62 26.16
N GLN A 234 10.54 -0.79 27.45
CA GLN A 234 9.52 -0.85 28.48
C GLN A 234 9.23 0.55 29.01
N PRO A 235 7.96 1.01 29.01
CA PRO A 235 7.60 2.26 29.64
C PRO A 235 7.79 2.19 31.16
N ASP A 236 7.99 3.33 31.80
CA ASP A 236 8.04 3.42 33.26
C ASP A 236 6.68 3.07 33.92
N SER A 237 6.69 2.96 35.26
CA SER A 237 5.52 2.60 36.04
C SER A 237 4.38 3.62 35.96
N ARG A 238 4.67 4.90 35.75
CA ARG A 238 3.66 5.96 35.60
C ARG A 238 2.94 5.77 34.27
N VAL A 239 3.68 5.65 33.17
CA VAL A 239 3.11 5.49 31.82
C VAL A 239 2.34 4.18 31.69
N SER A 240 2.90 3.08 32.17
CA SER A 240 2.26 1.74 32.08
C SER A 240 0.98 1.60 32.90
N SER A 241 0.79 2.41 33.95
CA SER A 241 -0.43 2.39 34.78
C SER A 241 -1.42 3.49 34.44
N HIS A 242 -1.00 4.54 33.71
CA HIS A 242 -1.85 5.69 33.45
C HIS A 242 -2.97 5.38 32.43
N PRO A 243 -4.25 5.67 32.73
CA PRO A 243 -5.38 5.38 31.84
C PRO A 243 -5.29 6.03 30.46
N PHE A 244 -4.67 7.21 30.37
CA PHE A 244 -4.61 8.00 29.14
C PHE A 244 -3.96 7.24 27.97
N PHE A 245 -2.80 6.61 28.19
CA PHE A 245 -2.12 5.85 27.14
C PHE A 245 -2.58 4.40 27.05
N THR A 246 -2.91 3.78 28.19
CA THR A 246 -3.32 2.37 28.23
C THR A 246 -4.68 2.13 27.57
N ARG A 247 -5.67 3.01 27.80
CA ARG A 247 -6.99 2.89 27.17
C ARG A 247 -7.01 3.35 25.73
N ALA A 248 -6.11 4.25 25.33
CA ALA A 248 -6.07 4.79 23.98
C ALA A 248 -5.91 3.70 22.91
N VAL A 249 -5.19 2.62 23.20
CA VAL A 249 -4.99 1.51 22.25
C VAL A 249 -6.28 0.70 22.06
N SER A 250 -7.06 0.49 23.12
CA SER A 250 -8.30 -0.30 23.08
C SER A 250 -9.55 0.49 22.67
N GLU A 251 -9.59 1.79 22.96
CA GLU A 251 -10.77 2.63 22.75
C GLU A 251 -10.73 3.41 21.41
N GLN A 252 -9.59 3.43 20.71
CA GLN A 252 -9.49 4.08 19.40
C GLN A 252 -10.31 3.34 18.33
N SER A 253 -10.80 4.10 17.35
CA SER A 253 -11.54 3.52 16.22
C SER A 253 -10.62 2.66 15.34
N PRO A 254 -11.16 1.64 14.63
CA PRO A 254 -10.37 0.82 13.71
C PRO A 254 -9.67 1.64 12.61
N ALA A 255 -10.32 2.71 12.13
CA ALA A 255 -9.75 3.58 11.10
C ALA A 255 -8.52 4.35 11.63
N LEU A 256 -8.58 4.85 12.86
CA LEU A 256 -7.43 5.50 13.48
C LEU A 256 -6.31 4.49 13.79
N ALA A 257 -6.67 3.30 14.28
CA ALA A 257 -5.72 2.23 14.56
C ALA A 257 -4.91 1.84 13.31
N GLN A 258 -5.55 1.80 12.12
CA GLN A 258 -4.84 1.58 10.86
C GLN A 258 -3.82 2.68 10.56
N LEU A 259 -4.18 3.96 10.71
CA LEU A 259 -3.26 5.09 10.49
C LEU A 259 -2.08 5.07 11.48
N VAL A 260 -2.37 4.79 12.76
CA VAL A 260 -1.35 4.63 13.81
C VAL A 260 -0.40 3.51 13.46
N GLN A 261 -0.91 2.35 13.05
CA GLN A 261 -0.08 1.20 12.71
C GLN A 261 0.74 1.44 11.43
N LEU A 262 0.17 2.12 10.41
CA LEU A 262 0.91 2.54 9.21
C LEU A 262 2.13 3.40 9.60
N TYR A 263 1.93 4.38 10.47
CA TYR A 263 3.00 5.24 10.96
C TYR A 263 4.05 4.45 11.77
N VAL A 264 3.61 3.70 12.77
CA VAL A 264 4.49 2.95 13.69
C VAL A 264 5.34 1.92 12.94
N CYS A 265 4.73 1.07 12.10
CA CYS A 265 5.46 0.07 11.31
C CYS A 265 6.56 0.68 10.46
N ARG A 266 6.30 1.87 9.91
CA ARG A 266 7.21 2.54 8.98
C ARG A 266 8.31 3.33 9.71
N ASN A 267 7.96 4.04 10.79
CA ASN A 267 8.83 5.04 11.41
C ASN A 267 9.53 4.58 12.69
N TYR A 268 9.16 3.45 13.30
CA TYR A 268 9.71 3.07 14.62
C TYR A 268 11.24 3.02 14.70
N PHE A 269 11.92 2.65 13.61
CA PHE A 269 13.38 2.59 13.57
C PHE A 269 14.04 3.95 13.83
N MET A 270 13.41 5.05 13.40
CA MET A 270 13.94 6.41 13.62
C MET A 270 13.87 6.81 15.09
N TRP A 271 12.93 6.25 15.84
CA TRP A 271 12.87 6.44 17.29
C TRP A 271 13.99 5.70 18.03
N LYS A 272 14.66 4.71 17.40
CA LYS A 272 15.82 4.04 18.00
C LYS A 272 17.13 4.82 17.85
N GLU A 273 17.11 5.95 17.15
CA GLU A 273 18.27 6.83 17.03
C GLU A 273 18.61 7.48 18.37
N CYS A 274 19.89 7.85 18.56
CA CYS A 274 20.38 8.36 19.83
C CYS A 274 19.64 9.64 20.26
N GLY A 275 19.20 9.71 21.53
CA GLY A 275 18.51 10.88 22.08
C GLY A 275 16.99 10.89 21.85
N MET A 276 16.47 10.12 20.89
CA MET A 276 15.06 10.17 20.48
C MET A 276 14.11 9.59 21.53
N LEU A 277 14.49 8.48 22.17
CA LEU A 277 13.66 7.87 23.22
C LEU A 277 13.73 8.66 24.51
N GLU A 278 14.90 9.20 24.88
CA GLU A 278 15.01 10.08 26.05
C GLU A 278 14.18 11.36 25.87
N TRP A 279 14.20 11.92 24.66
CA TRP A 279 13.36 13.06 24.29
C TRP A 279 11.87 12.73 24.35
N LEU A 280 11.47 11.55 23.85
CA LEU A 280 10.10 11.06 23.93
C LEU A 280 9.64 10.91 25.37
N GLU A 281 10.45 10.28 26.23
CA GLU A 281 10.16 10.06 27.65
C GLU A 281 9.87 11.38 28.37
N CYS A 282 10.72 12.40 28.18
CA CYS A 282 10.54 13.72 28.78
C CYS A 282 9.20 14.36 28.38
N ASN A 283 8.84 14.32 27.10
CA ASN A 283 7.58 14.89 26.60
C ASN A 283 6.35 14.09 27.05
N VAL A 284 6.46 12.77 27.16
CA VAL A 284 5.39 11.93 27.71
C VAL A 284 5.06 12.32 29.14
N HIS A 285 6.07 12.59 29.98
CA HIS A 285 5.83 13.02 31.37
C HIS A 285 5.15 14.39 31.44
N ILE A 286 5.54 15.33 30.59
CA ILE A 286 4.90 16.65 30.49
C ILE A 286 3.43 16.50 30.07
N VAL A 287 3.13 15.65 29.09
CA VAL A 287 1.75 15.36 28.66
C VAL A 287 0.95 14.74 29.80
N LEU A 288 1.51 13.80 30.55
CA LEU A 288 0.82 13.24 31.72
C LEU A 288 0.52 14.30 32.78
N ASP A 289 1.44 15.22 33.05
CA ASP A 289 1.20 16.34 33.97
C ASP A 289 0.06 17.25 33.49
N GLN A 290 -0.08 17.48 32.18
CA GLN A 290 -1.19 18.23 31.60
C GLN A 290 -2.52 17.47 31.71
N VAL A 291 -2.49 16.14 31.51
CA VAL A 291 -3.66 15.28 31.68
C VAL A 291 -4.14 15.25 33.12
N ASP A 292 -3.23 15.11 34.08
CA ASP A 292 -3.54 15.13 35.51
C ASP A 292 -4.11 16.47 35.96
N LYS A 293 -3.73 17.58 35.31
CA LYS A 293 -4.30 18.92 35.54
C LYS A 293 -5.68 19.12 34.94
N GLY A 294 -6.15 18.21 34.08
CA GLY A 294 -7.44 18.30 33.42
C GLY A 294 -7.51 19.37 32.34
N ASP A 295 -6.45 19.50 31.51
CA ASP A 295 -6.42 20.46 30.40
C ASP A 295 -7.64 20.26 29.44
N PRO A 296 -8.45 21.31 29.19
CA PRO A 296 -9.57 21.26 28.25
C PRO A 296 -9.20 20.77 26.85
N TYR A 297 -7.96 21.02 26.40
CA TYR A 297 -7.48 20.63 25.07
C TYR A 297 -7.52 19.10 24.86
N ILE A 298 -7.36 18.32 25.93
CA ILE A 298 -7.39 16.86 25.85
C ILE A 298 -8.78 16.35 25.47
N ALA A 299 -9.82 16.92 26.10
CA ALA A 299 -11.21 16.59 25.79
C ALA A 299 -11.58 17.02 24.35
N GLU A 300 -11.05 18.16 23.89
CA GLU A 300 -11.21 18.60 22.49
C GLU A 300 -10.58 17.60 21.51
N CYS A 301 -9.37 17.13 21.79
CA CYS A 301 -8.68 16.13 20.97
C CYS A 301 -9.42 14.79 20.94
N GLU A 302 -9.97 14.36 22.07
CA GLU A 302 -10.80 13.15 22.13
C GLU A 302 -12.05 13.26 21.24
N GLU A 303 -12.74 14.40 21.28
CA GLU A 303 -13.92 14.64 20.44
C GLU A 303 -13.55 14.73 18.95
N LYS A 304 -12.42 15.38 18.61
CA LYS A 304 -11.88 15.39 17.24
C LYS A 304 -11.64 13.97 16.75
N ARG A 305 -11.05 13.09 17.56
CA ARG A 305 -10.83 11.68 17.19
C ARG A 305 -12.15 10.95 16.92
N LYS A 306 -13.13 11.06 17.82
CA LYS A 306 -14.45 10.41 17.67
C LYS A 306 -15.17 10.86 16.41
N ARG A 307 -15.09 12.15 16.08
CA ARG A 307 -15.75 12.72 14.91
C ARG A 307 -15.08 12.36 13.59
N ARG A 308 -13.74 12.34 13.52
CA ARG A 308 -13.00 12.30 12.25
C ARG A 308 -12.65 10.90 11.76
N TYR A 309 -12.40 9.94 12.66
CA TYR A 309 -11.92 8.60 12.28
C TYR A 309 -13.02 7.54 12.35
N GLN A 310 -14.22 7.83 11.85
CA GLN A 310 -15.35 6.89 11.91
C GLN A 310 -15.19 5.70 10.96
N LYS A 311 -14.68 5.94 9.75
CA LYS A 311 -14.47 4.93 8.71
C LYS A 311 -13.19 5.24 7.94
N THR A 312 -12.50 4.19 7.53
CA THR A 312 -11.32 4.31 6.68
C THR A 312 -11.71 4.69 5.25
N PRO A 313 -11.19 5.81 4.72
CA PRO A 313 -11.44 6.21 3.33
C PRO A 313 -10.86 5.22 2.31
N THR A 314 -11.43 5.17 1.11
CA THR A 314 -11.03 4.19 0.08
C THR A 314 -9.59 4.37 -0.38
N ASN A 315 -9.10 5.60 -0.54
CA ASN A 315 -7.69 5.86 -0.89
C ASN A 315 -6.71 5.35 0.18
N VAL A 316 -7.08 5.46 1.47
CA VAL A 316 -6.30 4.87 2.58
C VAL A 316 -6.32 3.34 2.52
N LEU A 317 -7.45 2.71 2.19
CA LEU A 317 -7.50 1.26 1.98
C LEU A 317 -6.63 0.82 0.80
N ARG A 318 -6.62 1.57 -0.32
CA ARG A 318 -5.68 1.32 -1.44
C ARG A 318 -4.23 1.43 -0.99
N HIS A 319 -3.90 2.44 -0.18
CA HIS A 319 -2.56 2.60 0.38
C HIS A 319 -2.13 1.40 1.22
N ILE A 320 -3.02 0.88 2.07
CA ILE A 320 -2.75 -0.29 2.90
C ILE A 320 -2.46 -1.52 2.02
N ILE A 321 -3.32 -1.78 1.02
CA ILE A 321 -3.15 -2.89 0.07
C ILE A 321 -1.83 -2.77 -0.69
N LEU A 322 -1.53 -1.60 -1.24
CA LEU A 322 -0.32 -1.39 -2.04
C LEU A 322 0.97 -1.34 -1.22
N SER A 323 0.89 -0.87 0.04
CA SER A 323 2.04 -0.85 0.95
C SER A 323 2.43 -2.25 1.44
N ASP A 324 1.49 -3.20 1.44
CA ASP A 324 1.74 -4.61 1.73
C ASP A 324 2.48 -4.83 3.07
N MET A 325 2.09 -4.06 4.10
CA MET A 325 2.65 -4.18 5.44
C MET A 325 1.89 -5.27 6.21
N LYS A 326 2.58 -6.35 6.58
CA LYS A 326 1.99 -7.56 7.19
C LYS A 326 1.18 -7.26 8.45
N GLU A 327 1.54 -6.23 9.19
CA GLU A 327 0.91 -5.85 10.46
C GLU A 327 -0.32 -4.95 10.28
N VAL A 328 -0.60 -4.45 9.07
CA VAL A 328 -1.74 -3.59 8.79
C VAL A 328 -2.66 -4.28 7.80
N SER A 329 -3.82 -4.72 8.28
CA SER A 329 -4.84 -5.30 7.40
C SER A 329 -5.84 -4.26 6.93
N ALA A 330 -6.19 -4.30 5.64
CA ALA A 330 -7.30 -3.54 5.09
C ALA A 330 -8.61 -4.19 5.55
N THR A 331 -9.23 -3.64 6.59
CA THR A 331 -10.57 -4.08 7.02
C THR A 331 -11.61 -3.61 5.98
N LEU A 332 -11.83 -4.43 4.97
CA LEU A 332 -12.84 -4.19 3.94
C LEU A 332 -14.22 -4.39 4.55
N THR A 333 -14.93 -3.29 4.82
CA THR A 333 -16.36 -3.34 5.20
C THR A 333 -17.22 -3.84 4.04
N GLU A 334 -18.45 -4.29 4.32
CA GLU A 334 -19.44 -4.95 3.43
C GLU A 334 -19.73 -4.30 2.05
N ASN A 335 -19.16 -3.15 1.73
CA ASN A 335 -19.41 -2.37 0.50
C ASN A 335 -18.43 -2.63 -0.64
N VAL A 336 -17.58 -3.66 -0.57
CA VAL A 336 -16.65 -4.01 -1.66
C VAL A 336 -17.24 -5.15 -2.48
N ASP A 337 -17.84 -4.80 -3.61
CA ASP A 337 -18.35 -5.79 -4.57
C ASP A 337 -17.18 -6.41 -5.38
N GLY A 338 -16.71 -7.58 -4.95
CA GLY A 338 -15.78 -8.42 -5.71
C GLY A 338 -14.39 -8.57 -5.11
N PRO A 339 -13.55 -9.45 -5.70
CA PRO A 339 -12.18 -9.66 -5.23
C PRO A 339 -11.33 -8.39 -5.44
N VAL A 340 -10.45 -8.10 -4.49
CA VAL A 340 -9.42 -7.06 -4.63
C VAL A 340 -8.38 -7.56 -5.62
N LEU A 341 -8.19 -6.83 -6.72
CA LEU A 341 -7.25 -7.19 -7.78
C LEU A 341 -6.02 -6.29 -7.71
N SER A 342 -4.85 -6.86 -7.95
CA SER A 342 -3.57 -6.17 -7.88
C SER A 342 -3.42 -5.04 -8.90
N TYR A 343 -3.98 -5.22 -10.09
CA TYR A 343 -3.89 -4.25 -11.18
C TYR A 343 -4.89 -3.09 -11.04
N ASP A 344 -5.91 -3.23 -10.18
CA ASP A 344 -6.93 -2.20 -9.94
C ASP A 344 -7.53 -2.35 -8.52
N PRO A 345 -6.76 -2.01 -7.47
CA PRO A 345 -7.21 -2.17 -6.10
C PRO A 345 -8.30 -1.15 -5.77
N LEU A 346 -9.47 -1.65 -5.38
CA LEU A 346 -10.63 -0.87 -4.93
C LEU A 346 -10.98 0.29 -5.89
N PRO A 347 -11.46 0.01 -7.12
CA PRO A 347 -11.78 1.06 -8.09
C PRO A 347 -12.76 2.11 -7.51
N PRO A 348 -12.64 3.40 -7.86
CA PRO A 348 -13.54 4.46 -7.37
C PRO A 348 -15.00 4.19 -7.78
N THR A 349 -15.96 4.67 -6.99
CA THR A 349 -17.39 4.43 -7.26
C THR A 349 -17.90 5.11 -8.52
N ASP A 350 -17.26 6.21 -8.92
CA ASP A 350 -17.50 6.96 -10.17
C ASP A 350 -16.49 6.57 -11.27
N SER A 351 -16.03 5.32 -11.26
CA SER A 351 -15.14 4.75 -12.27
C SER A 351 -15.65 4.96 -13.70
N ILE A 352 -14.77 5.48 -14.56
CA ILE A 352 -15.00 5.56 -16.01
C ILE A 352 -14.25 4.39 -16.65
N ASN A 353 -15.00 3.35 -17.01
CA ASN A 353 -14.46 2.11 -17.55
C ASN A 353 -14.98 1.85 -18.97
N ILE A 354 -14.05 1.66 -19.92
CA ILE A 354 -14.37 1.30 -21.31
C ILE A 354 -14.49 -0.22 -21.54
N TYR A 355 -14.14 -1.02 -20.54
CA TYR A 355 -14.20 -2.47 -20.50
C TYR A 355 -15.43 -2.94 -19.74
N THR A 356 -16.15 -3.90 -20.33
CA THR A 356 -17.21 -4.62 -19.62
C THR A 356 -16.60 -5.86 -18.99
N ARG A 357 -16.68 -5.96 -17.66
CA ARG A 357 -16.24 -7.16 -16.94
C ARG A 357 -17.23 -8.30 -17.20
N PRO A 358 -16.80 -9.48 -17.69
CA PRO A 358 -17.69 -10.63 -17.82
C PRO A 358 -18.25 -11.03 -16.44
N GLN A 359 -19.56 -11.11 -16.27
CA GLN A 359 -20.13 -11.66 -15.04
C GLN A 359 -20.37 -13.16 -15.22
N ARG A 360 -19.65 -14.01 -14.48
CA ARG A 360 -20.06 -15.40 -14.32
C ARG A 360 -21.35 -15.45 -13.49
N PRO A 361 -22.39 -16.19 -13.90
CA PRO A 361 -23.51 -16.48 -13.03
C PRO A 361 -22.97 -17.18 -11.78
N ARG A 362 -23.18 -16.59 -10.59
CA ARG A 362 -22.86 -17.22 -9.31
C ARG A 362 -23.68 -18.51 -9.20
N MET A 363 -23.08 -19.65 -9.56
CA MET A 363 -23.65 -20.94 -9.17
C MET A 363 -23.67 -20.98 -7.65
N TYR A 364 -24.84 -21.25 -7.07
CA TYR A 364 -25.04 -21.46 -5.64
C TYR A 364 -24.18 -22.66 -5.20
N GLU A 365 -22.93 -22.42 -4.83
CA GLU A 365 -22.11 -23.36 -4.07
C GLU A 365 -22.19 -22.93 -2.60
N HIS A 366 -22.64 -23.83 -1.73
CA HIS A 366 -22.65 -23.66 -0.27
C HIS A 366 -21.25 -23.26 0.21
N SER A 367 -21.00 -21.96 0.32
CA SER A 367 -19.69 -21.42 0.65
C SER A 367 -19.59 -21.28 2.16
N ASN A 368 -18.91 -22.24 2.81
CA ASN A 368 -18.54 -22.12 4.23
C ASN A 368 -17.59 -20.92 4.41
N ALA A 369 -17.57 -20.32 5.60
CA ALA A 369 -16.72 -19.15 5.90
C ALA A 369 -15.22 -19.40 5.58
N PHE A 370 -14.77 -20.64 5.71
CA PHE A 370 -13.44 -21.09 5.31
C PHE A 370 -13.21 -21.05 3.79
N THR A 371 -14.18 -21.47 2.98
CA THR A 371 -14.08 -21.41 1.50
C THR A 371 -14.02 -19.97 1.01
N MET A 372 -14.72 -19.05 1.68
CA MET A 372 -14.67 -17.62 1.39
C MET A 372 -13.32 -17.00 1.77
N PHE A 373 -12.75 -17.40 2.92
CA PHE A 373 -11.41 -16.98 3.33
C PHE A 373 -10.35 -17.48 2.34
N PHE A 374 -10.38 -18.76 1.96
CA PHE A 374 -9.43 -19.28 0.97
C PHE A 374 -9.63 -18.67 -0.41
N ARG A 375 -10.85 -18.38 -0.86
CA ARG A 375 -11.07 -17.62 -2.11
C ARG A 375 -10.60 -16.16 -2.04
N SER A 376 -10.54 -15.57 -0.83
CA SER A 376 -10.01 -14.21 -0.63
C SER A 376 -8.48 -14.14 -0.63
N ILE A 377 -7.79 -15.25 -0.34
CA ILE A 377 -6.32 -15.36 -0.30
C ILE A 377 -5.76 -16.10 -1.53
N LEU A 378 -6.52 -17.07 -2.06
CA LEU A 378 -6.21 -17.93 -3.18
C LEU A 378 -7.44 -18.05 -4.09
N PRO A 379 -7.44 -17.31 -5.20
CA PRO A 379 -8.54 -17.37 -6.14
C PRO A 379 -8.80 -18.80 -6.69
N ASN A 380 -7.78 -19.67 -6.76
CA ASN A 380 -7.91 -21.06 -7.24
C ASN A 380 -8.48 -22.07 -6.25
N PHE A 381 -8.90 -21.66 -5.05
CA PHE A 381 -9.45 -22.62 -4.12
C PHE A 381 -10.86 -23.06 -4.56
N ASN A 382 -10.94 -24.24 -5.18
CA ASN A 382 -12.19 -24.91 -5.51
C ASN A 382 -12.23 -26.30 -4.88
N MET A 383 -13.14 -26.50 -3.91
CA MET A 383 -13.28 -27.77 -3.18
C MET A 383 -13.76 -28.93 -4.06
N ASN A 384 -14.19 -28.64 -5.29
CA ASN A 384 -14.83 -29.57 -6.22
C ASN A 384 -13.93 -29.99 -7.41
N GLU A 385 -12.63 -29.66 -7.43
CA GLU A 385 -11.73 -30.14 -8.49
C GLU A 385 -11.48 -31.67 -8.39
N PRO A 386 -11.59 -32.42 -9.49
CA PRO A 386 -11.26 -33.84 -9.52
C PRO A 386 -9.73 -34.00 -9.47
N GLY A 387 -9.19 -34.07 -8.25
CA GLY A 387 -7.75 -34.13 -7.98
C GLY A 387 -7.32 -33.51 -6.65
N ALA A 388 -8.22 -32.79 -5.96
CA ALA A 388 -7.97 -32.33 -4.60
C ALA A 388 -7.72 -33.53 -3.66
N PRO A 389 -6.78 -33.45 -2.71
CA PRO A 389 -6.59 -34.51 -1.74
C PRO A 389 -7.93 -34.76 -1.04
N ALA A 390 -8.47 -35.97 -1.21
CA ALA A 390 -9.68 -36.38 -0.52
C ALA A 390 -9.38 -36.30 0.99
N VAL A 391 -9.85 -35.23 1.63
CA VAL A 391 -9.84 -35.13 3.09
C VAL A 391 -11.01 -35.99 3.57
N ASP A 392 -10.78 -37.31 3.57
CA ASP A 392 -11.72 -38.36 3.98
C ASP A 392 -11.99 -38.35 5.51
N GLY A 393 -11.94 -37.17 6.13
CA GLY A 393 -12.07 -36.95 7.57
C GLY A 393 -13.14 -35.95 8.00
N LEU A 394 -13.81 -35.27 7.06
CA LEU A 394 -14.75 -34.18 7.39
C LEU A 394 -16.24 -34.59 7.36
N GLN A 395 -16.56 -35.85 7.05
CA GLN A 395 -17.95 -36.34 7.13
C GLN A 395 -18.42 -36.67 8.56
N LEU A 396 -17.57 -36.56 9.58
CA LEU A 396 -17.91 -36.94 10.96
C LEU A 396 -18.43 -35.81 11.86
N MET A 397 -18.61 -34.58 11.36
CA MET A 397 -19.17 -33.49 12.17
C MET A 397 -20.69 -33.30 12.06
N ASN A 398 -21.38 -34.15 11.29
CA ASN A 398 -22.83 -34.11 11.17
C ASN A 398 -23.57 -35.04 12.13
N ASP A 399 -22.89 -35.68 13.07
CA ASP A 399 -23.54 -36.50 14.08
C ASP A 399 -23.11 -36.12 15.50
N ASP A 400 -24.10 -36.17 16.38
CA ASP A 400 -24.24 -35.49 17.65
C ASP A 400 -23.23 -35.95 18.75
N GLY A 401 -22.76 -34.99 19.57
CA GLY A 401 -22.31 -35.21 20.95
C GLY A 401 -20.85 -35.63 21.23
N GLY A 402 -20.06 -34.75 21.87
CA GLY A 402 -18.92 -35.14 22.70
C GLY A 402 -17.73 -34.17 22.68
N GLY A 403 -17.51 -33.44 23.78
CA GLY A 403 -16.36 -32.56 23.96
C GLY A 403 -15.09 -33.32 24.35
N GLY A 404 -14.02 -33.13 23.56
CA GLY A 404 -12.65 -33.59 23.83
C GLY A 404 -11.85 -33.59 22.52
N ASP A 405 -10.63 -33.07 22.53
CA ASP A 405 -9.67 -33.07 21.40
C ASP A 405 -9.78 -31.98 20.31
N VAL A 406 -10.03 -30.73 20.72
CA VAL A 406 -9.96 -29.55 19.81
C VAL A 406 -8.52 -29.12 19.48
N GLU A 407 -7.54 -29.40 20.35
CA GLU A 407 -6.14 -28.95 20.16
C GLU A 407 -5.32 -29.80 19.17
N GLY A 408 -5.54 -31.12 19.12
CA GLY A 408 -4.82 -32.02 18.21
C GLY A 408 -5.22 -31.86 16.74
N ALA A 409 -6.51 -31.64 16.49
CA ALA A 409 -7.04 -31.42 15.14
C ALA A 409 -6.61 -30.07 14.56
N ALA A 410 -6.56 -29.01 15.37
CA ALA A 410 -6.11 -27.69 14.95
C ALA A 410 -4.60 -27.68 14.57
N ALA A 411 -3.78 -28.46 15.28
CA ALA A 411 -2.35 -28.60 14.97
C ALA A 411 -2.12 -29.37 13.65
N ALA A 412 -2.87 -30.45 13.41
CA ALA A 412 -2.78 -31.21 12.16
C ALA A 412 -3.21 -30.39 10.93
N VAL A 413 -4.32 -29.65 11.04
CA VAL A 413 -4.80 -28.74 9.98
C VAL A 413 -3.79 -27.63 9.68
N ARG A 414 -3.09 -27.11 10.70
CA ARG A 414 -2.07 -26.06 10.52
C ARG A 414 -0.81 -26.58 9.82
N VAL A 415 -0.43 -27.83 10.07
CA VAL A 415 0.74 -28.48 9.44
C VAL A 415 0.45 -28.89 8.00
N ASP A 416 -0.75 -29.39 7.71
CA ASP A 416 -1.17 -29.70 6.33
C ASP A 416 -1.37 -28.44 5.49
N LEU A 417 -1.82 -27.34 6.11
CA LEU A 417 -1.94 -26.04 5.47
C LEU A 417 -0.58 -25.46 5.06
N THR A 418 0.42 -25.50 5.96
CA THR A 418 1.77 -25.01 5.62
C THR A 418 2.41 -25.85 4.53
N ARG A 419 2.19 -27.18 4.51
CA ARG A 419 2.72 -28.07 3.47
C ARG A 419 2.08 -27.83 2.09
N SER A 420 0.77 -27.57 2.06
CA SER A 420 0.03 -27.23 0.84
C SER A 420 0.48 -25.90 0.25
N VAL A 421 0.69 -24.88 1.10
CA VAL A 421 1.21 -23.57 0.68
C VAL A 421 2.64 -23.69 0.14
N THR A 422 3.53 -24.44 0.79
CA THR A 422 4.90 -24.64 0.25
C THR A 422 4.91 -25.37 -1.08
N SER A 423 4.09 -26.41 -1.25
CA SER A 423 4.01 -27.13 -2.54
C SER A 423 3.44 -26.27 -3.66
N LEU A 424 2.54 -25.33 -3.34
CA LEU A 424 1.97 -24.39 -4.29
C LEU A 424 2.98 -23.30 -4.68
N LEU A 425 3.73 -22.78 -3.70
CA LEU A 425 4.82 -21.82 -3.96
C LEU A 425 5.92 -22.46 -4.80
N ASP A 426 6.23 -23.74 -4.59
CA ASP A 426 7.17 -24.50 -5.42
C ASP A 426 6.65 -24.67 -6.86
N ALA A 427 5.37 -25.01 -7.04
CA ALA A 427 4.76 -25.09 -8.38
C ALA A 427 4.73 -23.72 -9.09
N MET A 428 4.45 -22.64 -8.36
CA MET A 428 4.53 -21.27 -8.89
C MET A 428 5.98 -20.89 -9.24
N ARG A 429 6.96 -21.31 -8.44
CA ARG A 429 8.39 -21.05 -8.69
C ARG A 429 8.87 -21.78 -9.93
N ASP A 430 8.50 -23.04 -10.10
CA ASP A 430 8.78 -23.83 -11.30
C ASP A 430 8.13 -23.19 -12.53
N LEU A 431 6.91 -22.66 -12.40
CA LEU A 431 6.23 -21.92 -13.47
C LEU A 431 6.97 -20.63 -13.85
N LEU A 432 7.32 -19.80 -12.86
CA LEU A 432 8.05 -18.55 -13.07
C LEU A 432 9.41 -18.79 -13.73
N SER A 433 10.05 -19.93 -13.43
CA SER A 433 11.31 -20.32 -14.07
C SER A 433 11.19 -20.61 -15.58
N ASN A 434 9.97 -20.92 -16.05
CA ASN A 434 9.68 -21.23 -17.46
C ASN A 434 9.18 -20.01 -18.27
N ILE A 435 9.17 -18.81 -17.68
CA ILE A 435 8.80 -17.61 -18.42
C ILE A 435 9.95 -17.22 -19.34
N ASN A 436 9.79 -17.47 -20.64
CA ASN A 436 10.76 -17.11 -21.66
C ASN A 436 10.66 -15.62 -21.98
N PHE A 437 11.46 -14.80 -21.31
CA PHE A 437 11.69 -13.42 -21.72
C PHE A 437 12.86 -13.36 -22.71
N GLN A 438 12.62 -13.63 -23.99
CA GLN A 438 13.58 -13.24 -25.02
C GLN A 438 13.46 -11.73 -25.25
N PRO A 439 14.55 -10.94 -25.11
CA PRO A 439 14.56 -9.59 -25.63
C PRO A 439 14.63 -9.67 -27.16
N ASP A 440 13.65 -9.08 -27.86
CA ASP A 440 13.81 -8.75 -29.28
C ASP A 440 14.93 -7.72 -29.39
N VAL A 441 16.17 -8.19 -29.49
CA VAL A 441 17.29 -7.37 -29.93
C VAL A 441 17.14 -7.25 -31.45
N PRO A 442 16.93 -6.05 -32.01
CA PRO A 442 16.99 -5.87 -33.45
C PRO A 442 18.39 -6.30 -33.91
N ASN A 443 18.43 -7.25 -34.84
CA ASN A 443 19.68 -7.75 -35.39
C ASN A 443 20.29 -6.65 -36.27
N ASP A 444 21.15 -5.81 -35.71
CA ASP A 444 22.03 -4.91 -36.47
C ASP A 444 23.11 -5.75 -37.16
N ALA A 445 22.70 -6.50 -38.18
CA ALA A 445 23.59 -7.24 -39.07
C ALA A 445 22.92 -7.37 -40.43
N ASP A 446 22.70 -6.23 -41.08
CA ASP A 446 22.64 -6.08 -42.54
C ASP A 446 23.01 -4.62 -42.84
N VAL A 447 24.27 -4.27 -42.57
CA VAL A 447 24.92 -3.11 -43.20
C VAL A 447 25.75 -3.69 -44.34
N ASP A 448 25.29 -3.39 -45.55
CA ASP A 448 25.92 -3.75 -46.81
C ASP A 448 27.42 -3.37 -46.83
N GLU A 449 28.30 -4.36 -46.79
CA GLU A 449 29.67 -4.24 -47.32
C GLU A 449 29.68 -4.82 -48.74
N ASP A 450 29.34 -3.98 -49.71
CA ASP A 450 29.77 -4.17 -51.11
C ASP A 450 30.28 -2.81 -51.63
N SER A 451 31.53 -2.51 -51.29
CA SER A 451 32.36 -1.58 -52.03
C SER A 451 33.78 -2.15 -52.08
N ASP A 452 34.08 -2.85 -53.18
CA ASP A 452 35.39 -2.85 -53.85
C ASP A 452 35.26 -3.63 -55.17
N ASP A 453 35.04 -2.90 -56.28
CA ASP A 453 35.73 -3.03 -57.58
C ASP A 453 35.32 -1.93 -58.57
#